data_AF-A0A6L9JJ25-F1
#
_entry.id   AF-A0A6L9JJ25-F1
#
_cell.length_a   1.000
_cell.length_b   1.000
_cell.length_c   1.000
_cell.angle_alpha   90.00
_cell.angle_beta   90.00
_cell.angle_gamma   90.00
#
_symmetry.space_group_name_H-M   'P 1'
#
loop_
_entity.id
_entity.type
_entity.pdbx_description
1 polymer ?
#
loop_
_entity_poly.entity_id
_entity_poly.type
_entity_poly.pdbx_seq_one_letter_code
_entity_poly.pdbx_strand_id
1 'polypeptide(L)'
;MSHKNDFKAFSISSNANVISQAKYEQNLGLQVGFSPDNVPTHLLNKVLRQSSTISSVVADFIATQSGNDILDDGNVAKLTAQLNKAIAQKITTDMPNASLTQKGVVQLTNVIGNSDTLAVTQKLVQQEINSLREHTYTREEIDNRIKTVGEIPVGSPIPWPLLYPPFGYFICNGSPFNKSQYPKLAEAYPSGRLPDLRGEFIRGWDDNRGVDSGRGLLSWQGDAIRNITGTTQMIHAQMGGAPQTPVVSGVMASSRYATADTRSANSGGSTDLTYFDIDASRQVPTANENRPRNVAFNYIVKAA
;
A
#
# COMPACT_ATOMS: atom_id res chain seq x y z
N MET A 1 -2.68 63.82 -23.10
CA MET A 1 -2.27 64.86 -24.07
C MET A 1 -2.70 64.37 -25.45
N SER A 2 -3.37 65.19 -26.26
CA SER A 2 -3.75 64.79 -27.62
C SER A 2 -2.50 64.78 -28.48
N HIS A 3 -2.12 63.62 -28.99
CA HIS A 3 -1.02 63.51 -29.96
C HIS A 3 -1.46 64.08 -31.32
N LYS A 4 -0.52 64.66 -32.06
CA LYS A 4 -0.77 65.27 -33.37
C LYS A 4 -0.84 64.19 -34.45
N ASN A 5 -1.87 64.23 -35.28
CA ASN A 5 -1.98 63.44 -36.51
C ASN A 5 -2.05 64.38 -37.72
N ASP A 6 -1.07 64.32 -38.62
CA ASP A 6 -1.02 65.14 -39.83
C ASP A 6 -1.78 64.54 -41.02
N PHE A 7 -2.14 63.25 -40.98
CA PHE A 7 -2.97 62.61 -42.00
C PHE A 7 -4.45 62.97 -41.80
N LYS A 8 -4.96 63.90 -42.63
CA LYS A 8 -6.32 64.43 -42.50
C LYS A 8 -7.31 63.78 -43.47
N ALA A 9 -8.51 63.52 -42.98
CA ALA A 9 -9.62 63.09 -43.83
C ALA A 9 -10.09 64.23 -44.75
N PHE A 10 -10.16 63.98 -46.05
CA PHE A 10 -10.55 64.93 -47.07
C PHE A 10 -12.07 64.92 -47.30
N SER A 11 -12.69 66.10 -47.43
CA SER A 11 -14.07 66.28 -47.90
C SER A 11 -15.13 65.50 -47.09
N ILE A 12 -15.01 65.55 -45.76
CA ILE A 12 -15.90 64.81 -44.81
C ILE A 12 -17.16 65.57 -44.40
N SER A 13 -17.35 66.82 -44.85
CA SER A 13 -18.53 67.61 -44.50
C SER A 13 -19.81 67.07 -45.17
N SER A 14 -20.97 67.38 -44.58
CA SER A 14 -22.28 66.96 -45.10
C SER A 14 -22.57 67.49 -46.51
N ASN A 15 -22.01 68.65 -46.87
CA ASN A 15 -22.14 69.30 -48.18
C ASN A 15 -20.90 69.14 -49.06
N ALA A 16 -20.09 68.10 -48.81
CA ALA A 16 -18.89 67.82 -49.58
C ALA A 16 -19.19 67.62 -51.08
N ASN A 17 -18.31 68.16 -51.93
CA ASN A 17 -18.32 67.94 -53.38
C ASN A 17 -17.92 66.48 -53.70
N VAL A 18 -18.81 65.54 -53.44
CA VAL A 18 -18.56 64.10 -53.52
C VAL A 18 -19.82 63.39 -54.04
N ILE A 19 -19.66 62.43 -54.95
CA ILE A 19 -20.79 61.63 -55.45
C ILE A 19 -21.37 60.72 -54.35
N SER A 20 -22.69 60.48 -54.37
CA SER A 20 -23.36 59.55 -53.46
C SER A 20 -22.79 58.13 -53.56
N GLN A 21 -22.83 57.37 -52.46
CA GLN A 21 -22.34 55.98 -52.43
C GLN A 21 -22.98 55.10 -53.51
N ALA A 22 -24.31 55.13 -53.66
CA ALA A 22 -25.02 54.31 -54.65
C ALA A 22 -24.56 54.56 -56.09
N LYS A 23 -24.38 55.83 -56.48
CA LYS A 23 -23.87 56.19 -57.83
C LYS A 23 -22.39 55.85 -58.02
N TYR A 24 -21.60 55.83 -56.95
CA TYR A 24 -20.18 55.44 -57.00
C TYR A 24 -20.03 53.94 -57.28
N GLU A 25 -20.82 53.11 -56.59
CA GLU A 25 -20.81 51.64 -56.74
C GLU A 25 -21.28 51.19 -58.14
N GLN A 26 -22.13 51.98 -58.79
CA GLN A 26 -22.60 51.74 -60.16
C GLN A 26 -21.60 52.21 -61.24
N ASN A 27 -20.53 52.91 -60.88
CA ASN A 27 -19.56 53.42 -61.84
C ASN A 27 -18.61 52.32 -62.33
N LEU A 28 -18.59 52.04 -63.63
CA LEU A 28 -17.71 51.01 -64.23
C LEU A 28 -16.22 51.30 -63.98
N GLY A 29 -15.83 52.56 -63.88
CA GLY A 29 -14.46 52.99 -63.59
C GLY A 29 -13.97 52.63 -62.18
N LEU A 30 -14.85 52.14 -61.30
CA LEU A 30 -14.44 51.57 -60.01
C LEU A 30 -13.58 50.31 -60.18
N GLN A 31 -13.85 49.51 -61.22
CA GLN A 31 -13.14 48.25 -61.46
C GLN A 31 -11.95 48.41 -62.43
N VAL A 32 -12.11 49.27 -63.44
CA VAL A 32 -11.13 49.42 -64.54
C VAL A 32 -10.34 50.72 -64.50
N GLY A 33 -10.58 51.59 -63.52
CA GLY A 33 -9.97 52.92 -63.43
C GLY A 33 -10.74 54.00 -64.22
N PHE A 34 -10.38 55.26 -63.99
CA PHE A 34 -10.99 56.39 -64.71
C PHE A 34 -10.39 56.57 -66.10
N SER A 35 -11.21 57.07 -67.04
CA SER A 35 -10.76 57.41 -68.40
C SER A 35 -9.67 58.49 -68.36
N PRO A 36 -8.63 58.42 -69.22
CA PRO A 36 -7.53 59.39 -69.24
C PRO A 36 -7.96 60.82 -69.52
N ASP A 37 -9.06 61.02 -70.26
CA ASP A 37 -9.37 62.30 -70.88
C ASP A 37 -10.33 63.17 -70.06
N ASN A 38 -11.10 62.58 -69.13
CA ASN A 38 -12.04 63.35 -68.29
C ASN A 38 -12.49 62.57 -67.03
N VAL A 39 -12.08 63.05 -65.85
CA VAL A 39 -12.55 62.51 -64.55
C VAL A 39 -13.42 63.56 -63.84
N PRO A 40 -14.72 63.30 -63.64
CA PRO A 40 -15.58 64.22 -62.89
C PRO A 40 -15.02 64.48 -61.48
N THR A 41 -14.88 65.75 -61.09
CA THR A 41 -14.28 66.13 -59.80
C THR A 41 -15.01 65.51 -58.60
N HIS A 42 -16.34 65.43 -58.64
CA HIS A 42 -17.16 64.79 -57.58
C HIS A 42 -16.85 63.28 -57.44
N LEU A 43 -16.43 62.63 -58.52
CA LEU A 43 -16.06 61.22 -58.56
C LEU A 43 -14.63 61.03 -58.04
N LEU A 44 -13.68 61.87 -58.48
CA LEU A 44 -12.32 61.89 -57.95
C LEU A 44 -12.29 62.17 -56.44
N ASN A 45 -13.08 63.15 -55.98
CA ASN A 45 -13.20 63.50 -54.57
C ASN A 45 -13.73 62.35 -53.72
N LYS A 46 -14.54 61.43 -54.29
CA LYS A 46 -15.02 60.24 -53.58
C LYS A 46 -13.88 59.27 -53.27
N VAL A 47 -13.01 59.02 -54.25
CA VAL A 47 -11.82 58.17 -54.08
C VAL A 47 -10.89 58.78 -53.03
N LEU A 48 -10.56 60.07 -53.20
CA LEU A 48 -9.70 60.80 -52.26
C LEU A 48 -10.27 60.83 -50.85
N ARG A 49 -11.59 61.03 -50.70
CA ARG A 49 -12.26 60.97 -49.39
C ARG A 49 -12.15 59.58 -48.76
N GLN A 50 -12.45 58.51 -49.50
CA GLN A 50 -12.40 57.15 -48.92
C GLN A 50 -10.99 56.79 -48.47
N SER A 51 -9.97 57.05 -49.29
CA SER A 51 -8.57 56.76 -48.93
C SER A 51 -8.09 57.61 -47.75
N SER A 52 -8.25 58.93 -47.82
CA SER A 52 -7.80 59.85 -46.75
C SER A 52 -8.53 59.63 -45.43
N THR A 53 -9.80 59.22 -45.46
CA THR A 53 -10.56 58.91 -44.23
C THR A 53 -9.96 57.69 -43.53
N ILE A 54 -9.67 56.61 -44.26
CA ILE A 54 -9.02 55.42 -43.69
C ILE A 54 -7.62 55.75 -43.19
N SER A 55 -6.82 56.49 -43.96
CA SER A 55 -5.48 56.92 -43.54
C SER A 55 -5.52 57.75 -42.26
N SER A 56 -6.48 58.67 -42.14
CA SER A 56 -6.65 59.51 -40.95
C SER A 56 -7.03 58.69 -39.72
N VAL A 57 -7.96 57.74 -39.85
CA VAL A 57 -8.36 56.83 -38.76
C VAL A 57 -7.21 55.94 -38.30
N VAL A 58 -6.44 55.37 -39.23
CA VAL A 58 -5.28 54.55 -38.91
C VAL A 58 -4.21 55.40 -38.22
N ALA A 59 -3.92 56.59 -38.73
CA ALA A 59 -2.95 57.48 -38.13
C ALA A 59 -3.37 57.96 -36.73
N ASP A 60 -4.66 58.24 -36.50
CA ASP A 60 -5.20 58.55 -35.17
C ASP A 60 -5.06 57.37 -34.21
N PHE A 61 -5.33 56.15 -34.67
CA PHE A 61 -5.10 54.93 -33.89
C PHE A 61 -3.62 54.81 -33.49
N ILE A 62 -2.71 54.97 -34.45
CA ILE A 62 -1.26 54.89 -34.18
C ILE A 62 -0.85 55.99 -33.20
N ALA A 63 -1.30 57.24 -33.40
CA ALA A 63 -0.96 58.36 -32.52
C ALA A 63 -1.41 58.11 -31.08
N THR A 64 -2.66 57.67 -30.93
CA THR A 64 -3.30 57.41 -29.64
C THR A 64 -2.63 56.25 -28.91
N GLN A 65 -2.43 55.12 -29.59
CA GLN A 65 -1.92 53.92 -28.93
C GLN A 65 -0.40 53.97 -28.74
N SER A 66 0.36 54.50 -29.71
CA SER A 66 1.83 54.59 -29.62
C SER A 66 2.33 55.69 -28.67
N GLY A 67 1.47 56.66 -28.34
CA GLY A 67 1.79 57.81 -27.51
C GLY A 67 2.70 58.85 -28.18
N ASN A 68 2.71 58.91 -29.51
CA ASN A 68 3.60 59.76 -30.30
C ASN A 68 2.84 60.50 -31.40
N ASP A 69 3.39 61.62 -31.85
CA ASP A 69 2.87 62.33 -33.03
C ASP A 69 3.15 61.54 -34.32
N ILE A 70 2.19 61.63 -35.25
CA ILE A 70 2.22 61.01 -36.57
C ILE A 70 2.26 62.14 -37.61
N LEU A 71 3.45 62.37 -38.15
CA LEU A 71 3.75 63.46 -39.08
C LEU A 71 3.73 62.97 -40.53
N ASP A 72 3.30 63.83 -41.46
CA ASP A 72 3.37 63.58 -42.90
C ASP A 72 4.72 64.10 -43.45
N ASP A 73 5.81 63.40 -43.10
CA ASP A 73 7.20 63.77 -43.45
C ASP A 73 7.86 62.76 -44.41
N GLY A 74 7.10 61.77 -44.90
CA GLY A 74 7.58 60.71 -45.79
C GLY A 74 8.39 59.60 -45.10
N ASN A 75 8.54 59.61 -43.78
CA ASN A 75 9.34 58.61 -43.05
C ASN A 75 8.56 57.31 -42.76
N VAL A 76 8.51 56.43 -43.76
CA VAL A 76 7.79 55.13 -43.69
C VAL A 76 8.34 54.22 -42.59
N ALA A 77 9.64 54.21 -42.33
CA ALA A 77 10.26 53.37 -41.31
C ALA A 77 9.78 53.76 -39.90
N LYS A 78 9.73 55.07 -39.62
CA LYS A 78 9.21 55.61 -38.36
C LYS A 78 7.72 55.29 -38.18
N LEU A 79 6.91 55.49 -39.22
CA LEU A 79 5.48 55.16 -39.20
C LEU A 79 5.24 53.66 -38.93
N THR A 80 6.04 52.79 -39.56
CA THR A 80 5.98 51.33 -39.36
C THR A 80 6.32 50.94 -37.92
N ALA A 81 7.38 51.51 -37.36
CA ALA A 81 7.76 51.28 -35.96
C ALA A 81 6.66 51.76 -34.99
N GLN A 82 6.05 52.92 -35.26
CA GLN A 82 4.96 53.45 -34.46
C GLN A 82 3.70 52.58 -34.56
N LEU A 83 3.37 52.05 -35.74
CA LEU A 83 2.25 51.09 -35.92
C LEU A 83 2.47 49.80 -35.13
N ASN A 84 3.66 49.20 -35.23
CA ASN A 84 3.98 48.00 -34.45
C ASN A 84 3.88 48.24 -32.94
N LYS A 85 4.36 49.42 -32.48
CA LYS A 85 4.23 49.84 -31.09
C LYS A 85 2.77 50.01 -30.67
N ALA A 86 1.95 50.66 -31.50
CA ALA A 86 0.52 50.84 -31.27
C ALA A 86 -0.22 49.51 -31.13
N ILE A 87 0.05 48.55 -32.01
CA ILE A 87 -0.54 47.20 -31.96
C ILE A 87 -0.10 46.47 -30.69
N ALA A 88 1.20 46.46 -30.37
CA ALA A 88 1.73 45.79 -29.18
C ALA A 88 1.16 46.38 -27.88
N GLN A 89 1.05 47.71 -27.79
CA GLN A 89 0.45 48.38 -26.64
C GLN A 89 -1.03 48.04 -26.51
N LYS A 90 -1.79 48.05 -27.62
CA LYS A 90 -3.23 47.72 -27.61
C LYS A 90 -3.49 46.28 -27.17
N ILE A 91 -2.67 45.33 -27.63
CA ILE A 91 -2.74 43.92 -27.19
C ILE A 91 -2.44 43.83 -25.69
N THR A 92 -1.43 44.54 -25.20
CA THR A 92 -1.00 44.48 -23.79
C THR A 92 -1.98 45.14 -22.81
N THR A 93 -2.66 46.23 -23.20
CA THR A 93 -3.61 46.93 -22.33
C THR A 93 -4.99 46.27 -22.31
N ASP A 94 -5.45 45.71 -23.43
CA ASP A 94 -6.77 45.08 -23.50
C ASP A 94 -6.74 43.60 -23.10
N MET A 95 -5.58 42.93 -23.15
CA MET A 95 -5.42 41.56 -22.65
C MET A 95 -4.72 41.57 -21.28
N PRO A 96 -5.45 41.38 -20.16
CA PRO A 96 -4.84 41.30 -18.85
C PRO A 96 -3.94 40.06 -18.75
N ASN A 97 -2.83 40.20 -18.02
CA ASN A 97 -1.82 39.14 -17.86
C ASN A 97 -2.33 37.88 -17.12
N ALA A 98 -3.43 37.98 -16.36
CA ALA A 98 -4.21 36.89 -15.76
C ALA A 98 -5.49 37.45 -15.10
N SER A 99 -6.59 36.70 -15.08
CA SER A 99 -7.82 37.06 -14.35
C SER A 99 -8.59 35.82 -13.88
N LEU A 100 -9.15 35.87 -12.67
CA LEU A 100 -10.05 34.83 -12.13
C LEU A 100 -11.49 34.95 -12.68
N THR A 101 -11.82 36.07 -13.34
CA THR A 101 -13.19 36.40 -13.79
C THR A 101 -13.33 36.59 -15.29
N GLN A 102 -12.23 36.76 -16.02
CA GLN A 102 -12.22 37.04 -17.46
C GLN A 102 -11.36 36.00 -18.20
N LYS A 103 -11.97 35.27 -19.14
CA LYS A 103 -11.33 34.17 -19.89
C LYS A 103 -10.28 34.75 -20.86
N GLY A 104 -9.06 34.21 -20.90
CA GLY A 104 -7.99 34.81 -21.71
C GLY A 104 -6.73 33.97 -21.89
N VAL A 105 -5.70 34.12 -21.03
CA VAL A 105 -4.44 33.37 -21.17
C VAL A 105 -3.78 33.21 -19.79
N VAL A 106 -3.73 31.98 -19.26
CA VAL A 106 -2.93 31.64 -18.06
C VAL A 106 -1.60 31.05 -18.54
N GLN A 107 -0.47 31.49 -17.98
CA GLN A 107 0.84 30.93 -18.31
C GLN A 107 1.04 29.57 -17.62
N LEU A 108 1.71 28.62 -18.29
CA LEU A 108 1.94 27.27 -17.76
C LEU A 108 3.24 27.18 -16.95
N THR A 109 3.26 26.41 -15.86
CA THR A 109 4.45 26.16 -15.03
C THR A 109 4.77 24.67 -14.85
N ASN A 110 6.07 24.35 -14.85
CA ASN A 110 6.63 23.05 -14.49
C ASN A 110 7.35 23.07 -13.12
N VAL A 111 7.16 24.14 -12.35
CA VAL A 111 7.82 24.35 -11.05
C VAL A 111 6.76 24.55 -9.98
N ILE A 112 6.96 23.91 -8.83
CA ILE A 112 6.09 24.05 -7.66
C ILE A 112 6.24 25.47 -7.10
N GLY A 113 5.11 26.11 -6.79
CA GLY A 113 5.08 27.43 -6.21
C GLY A 113 3.68 27.79 -5.73
N ASN A 114 3.51 29.02 -5.28
CA ASN A 114 2.27 29.57 -4.72
C ASN A 114 1.70 30.68 -5.63
N SER A 115 1.81 30.51 -6.95
CA SER A 115 1.36 31.52 -7.91
C SER A 115 -0.15 31.40 -8.17
N ASP A 116 -0.84 32.53 -8.09
CA ASP A 116 -2.25 32.65 -8.47
C ASP A 116 -2.44 32.98 -9.97
N THR A 117 -1.34 33.10 -10.72
CA THR A 117 -1.31 33.51 -12.14
C THR A 117 -0.75 32.45 -13.08
N LEU A 118 -0.22 31.35 -12.55
CA LEU A 118 0.34 30.22 -13.31
C LEU A 118 -0.55 28.98 -13.19
N ALA A 119 -0.82 28.32 -14.30
CA ALA A 119 -1.50 27.03 -14.35
C ALA A 119 -0.47 25.89 -14.36
N VAL A 120 -0.74 24.84 -13.58
CA VAL A 120 0.11 23.65 -13.52
C VAL A 120 0.08 22.89 -14.85
N THR A 121 1.21 22.34 -15.28
CA THR A 121 1.25 21.40 -16.42
C THR A 121 0.90 19.98 -16.01
N GLN A 122 0.44 19.18 -16.97
CA GLN A 122 0.24 17.74 -16.78
C GLN A 122 1.51 17.02 -16.29
N LYS A 123 2.70 17.46 -16.75
CA LYS A 123 3.98 16.88 -16.33
C LYS A 123 4.23 17.09 -14.84
N LEU A 124 4.01 18.30 -14.32
CA LEU A 124 4.20 18.59 -12.90
C LEU A 124 3.19 17.82 -12.03
N VAL A 125 1.93 17.73 -12.46
CA VAL A 125 0.92 16.91 -11.77
C VAL A 125 1.34 15.45 -11.69
N GLN A 126 1.86 14.88 -12.79
CA GLN A 126 2.29 13.48 -12.80
C GLN A 126 3.49 13.23 -11.88
N GLN A 127 4.44 14.17 -11.81
CA GLN A 127 5.58 14.09 -10.90
C GLN A 127 5.13 14.06 -9.43
N GLU A 128 4.25 14.98 -9.03
CA GLU A 128 3.72 15.01 -7.65
C GLU A 128 2.92 13.76 -7.29
N ILE A 129 2.07 13.28 -8.21
CA ILE A 129 1.32 12.04 -8.01
C ILE A 129 2.28 10.85 -7.82
N ASN A 130 3.37 10.78 -8.58
CA ASN A 130 4.35 9.71 -8.45
C ASN A 130 5.12 9.81 -7.13
N SER A 131 5.59 10.99 -6.74
CA SER A 131 6.25 11.23 -5.45
C SER A 131 5.38 10.83 -4.27
N LEU A 132 4.07 11.13 -4.32
CA LEU A 132 3.10 10.72 -3.29
C LEU A 132 2.88 9.20 -3.25
N ARG A 133 2.89 8.54 -4.41
CA ARG A 133 2.77 7.08 -4.51
C ARG A 133 4.00 6.36 -3.98
N GLU A 134 5.19 6.93 -4.11
CA GLU A 134 6.42 6.35 -3.54
C GLU A 134 6.44 6.41 -2.00
N HIS A 135 5.74 7.37 -1.39
CA HIS A 135 5.73 7.58 0.06
C HIS A 135 4.51 6.98 0.79
N THR A 136 3.57 6.37 0.07
CA THR A 136 2.33 5.86 0.65
C THR A 136 2.10 4.42 0.24
N TYR A 137 1.97 3.51 1.21
CA TYR A 137 1.49 2.16 0.92
C TYR A 137 0.14 2.26 0.20
N THR A 138 0.02 1.56 -0.92
CA THR A 138 -1.25 1.42 -1.62
C THR A 138 -2.29 0.77 -0.71
N ARG A 139 -3.58 1.01 -0.97
CA ARG A 139 -4.67 0.38 -0.22
C ARG A 139 -4.54 -1.14 -0.20
N GLU A 140 -4.07 -1.72 -1.30
CA GLU A 140 -3.81 -3.16 -1.44
C GLU A 140 -2.63 -3.62 -0.55
N GLU A 141 -1.54 -2.87 -0.49
CA GLU A 141 -0.42 -3.17 0.43
C GLU A 141 -0.82 -3.05 1.90
N ILE A 142 -1.66 -2.07 2.24
CA ILE A 142 -2.23 -1.91 3.58
C ILE A 142 -3.15 -3.09 3.90
N ASP A 143 -4.06 -3.45 3.00
CA ASP A 143 -4.97 -4.60 3.20
C ASP A 143 -4.20 -5.93 3.31
N ASN A 144 -3.12 -6.10 2.55
CA ASN A 144 -2.24 -7.27 2.64
C ASN A 144 -1.46 -7.32 3.96
N ARG A 145 -1.01 -6.17 4.47
CA ARG A 145 -0.36 -6.05 5.79
C ARG A 145 -1.35 -6.27 6.93
N ILE A 146 -2.58 -5.76 6.83
CA ILE A 146 -3.62 -5.97 7.84
C ILE A 146 -4.04 -7.45 7.86
N LYS A 147 -4.19 -8.09 6.69
CA LYS A 147 -4.46 -9.54 6.61
C LYS A 147 -3.39 -10.38 7.27
N THR A 148 -2.11 -10.00 7.17
CA THR A 148 -1.00 -10.78 7.73
C THR A 148 -0.86 -10.66 9.25
N VAL A 149 -1.36 -9.59 9.88
CA VAL A 149 -1.25 -9.41 11.34
C VAL A 149 -2.32 -10.20 12.12
N GLY A 150 -3.46 -10.52 11.49
CA GLY A 150 -4.57 -11.21 12.13
C GLY A 150 -4.63 -12.74 11.92
N GLU A 151 -3.72 -13.30 11.13
CA GLU A 151 -3.77 -14.72 10.74
C GLU A 151 -2.84 -15.60 11.57
N ILE A 152 -3.29 -16.82 11.87
CA ILE A 152 -2.44 -17.86 12.45
C ILE A 152 -1.33 -18.20 11.43
N PRO A 153 -0.04 -18.17 11.83
CA PRO A 153 1.06 -18.48 10.92
C PRO A 153 0.92 -19.84 10.25
N VAL A 154 1.23 -19.91 8.95
CA VAL A 154 1.27 -21.16 8.19
C VAL A 154 2.22 -22.14 8.86
N GLY A 155 1.77 -23.40 9.01
CA GLY A 155 2.53 -24.44 9.71
C GLY A 155 2.34 -24.47 11.24
N SER A 156 1.56 -23.57 11.84
CA SER A 156 1.21 -23.67 13.26
C SER A 156 0.17 -24.77 13.49
N PRO A 157 0.40 -25.76 14.38
CA PRO A 157 -0.61 -26.76 14.72
C PRO A 157 -1.80 -26.13 15.44
N ILE A 158 -3.01 -26.41 14.96
CA ILE A 158 -4.28 -25.89 15.50
C ILE A 158 -5.13 -27.09 15.92
N PRO A 159 -5.63 -27.14 17.18
CA PRO A 159 -6.61 -28.14 17.58
C PRO A 159 -7.92 -27.98 16.79
N TRP A 160 -8.39 -29.07 16.19
CA TRP A 160 -9.59 -29.13 15.36
C TRP A 160 -10.52 -30.25 15.85
N PRO A 161 -11.80 -29.94 16.14
CA PRO A 161 -12.70 -30.89 16.80
C PRO A 161 -13.26 -31.98 15.88
N LEU A 162 -13.15 -31.83 14.56
CA LEU A 162 -13.76 -32.74 13.59
C LEU A 162 -12.73 -33.64 12.92
N LEU A 163 -13.20 -34.77 12.40
CA LEU A 163 -12.37 -35.76 11.70
C LEU A 163 -11.67 -35.17 10.46
N TYR A 164 -12.39 -34.33 9.70
CA TYR A 164 -11.89 -33.75 8.46
C TYR A 164 -11.57 -32.26 8.64
N PRO A 165 -10.39 -31.80 8.18
CA PRO A 165 -10.03 -30.39 8.24
C PRO A 165 -10.88 -29.57 7.26
N PRO A 166 -11.05 -28.26 7.50
CA PRO A 166 -11.58 -27.36 6.49
C PRO A 166 -10.71 -27.33 5.22
N PHE A 167 -11.27 -26.85 4.12
CA PHE A 167 -10.51 -26.61 2.91
C PHE A 167 -9.33 -25.66 3.18
N GLY A 168 -8.16 -25.96 2.61
CA GLY A 168 -6.93 -25.19 2.82
C GLY A 168 -6.14 -25.57 4.08
N TYR A 169 -6.50 -26.65 4.76
CA TYR A 169 -5.78 -27.18 5.92
C TYR A 169 -5.39 -28.65 5.73
N PHE A 170 -4.29 -29.05 6.36
CA PHE A 170 -3.83 -30.44 6.40
C PHE A 170 -3.82 -30.98 7.82
N ILE A 171 -4.08 -32.28 7.98
CA ILE A 171 -3.94 -32.98 9.26
C ILE A 171 -2.44 -33.29 9.51
N CYS A 172 -1.97 -33.07 10.74
CA CYS A 172 -0.65 -33.47 11.22
C CYS A 172 -0.60 -34.98 11.51
N ASN A 173 -0.62 -35.80 10.47
CA ASN A 173 -0.60 -37.28 10.54
C ASN A 173 0.66 -37.88 9.90
N GLY A 174 1.75 -37.11 9.82
CA GLY A 174 2.99 -37.56 9.17
C GLY A 174 3.00 -37.48 7.65
N SER A 175 1.91 -37.04 7.00
CA SER A 175 1.79 -37.05 5.53
C SER A 175 2.81 -36.13 4.83
N PRO A 176 3.29 -36.50 3.62
CA PRO A 176 4.06 -35.59 2.78
C PRO A 176 3.16 -34.51 2.17
N PHE A 177 3.76 -33.38 1.79
CA PHE A 177 3.11 -32.32 1.02
C PHE A 177 4.01 -31.81 -0.10
N ASN A 178 3.41 -31.18 -1.11
CA ASN A 178 4.14 -30.61 -2.23
C ASN A 178 4.73 -29.23 -1.84
N LYS A 179 6.06 -29.17 -1.69
CA LYS A 179 6.78 -27.94 -1.31
C LYS A 179 6.63 -26.80 -2.32
N SER A 180 6.53 -27.13 -3.61
CA SER A 180 6.35 -26.13 -4.68
C SER A 180 4.95 -25.52 -4.65
N GLN A 181 3.95 -26.31 -4.25
CA GLN A 181 2.57 -25.83 -4.10
C GLN A 181 2.37 -25.05 -2.79
N TYR A 182 3.09 -25.41 -1.72
CA TYR A 182 2.95 -24.83 -0.38
C TYR A 182 4.30 -24.31 0.15
N PRO A 183 4.85 -23.23 -0.42
CA PRO A 183 6.19 -22.75 -0.09
C PRO A 183 6.31 -22.26 1.35
N LYS A 184 5.31 -21.54 1.88
CA LYS A 184 5.30 -21.09 3.28
C LYS A 184 5.24 -22.26 4.27
N LEU A 185 4.51 -23.32 3.92
CA LEU A 185 4.50 -24.54 4.73
C LEU A 185 5.83 -25.28 4.66
N ALA A 186 6.53 -25.21 3.52
CA ALA A 186 7.87 -25.74 3.35
C ALA A 186 8.94 -24.97 4.15
N GLU A 187 8.74 -23.68 4.43
CA GLU A 187 9.58 -22.93 5.37
C GLU A 187 9.41 -23.45 6.80
N ALA A 188 8.17 -23.74 7.23
CA ALA A 188 7.88 -24.30 8.54
C ALA A 188 8.32 -25.77 8.68
N TYR A 189 8.17 -26.56 7.62
CA TYR A 189 8.52 -27.99 7.58
C TYR A 189 9.42 -28.31 6.37
N PRO A 190 10.74 -28.05 6.47
CA PRO A 190 11.67 -28.17 5.33
C PRO A 190 11.79 -29.58 4.73
N SER A 191 11.47 -30.62 5.51
CA SER A 191 11.46 -32.02 5.06
C SER A 191 10.37 -32.32 4.02
N GLY A 192 9.37 -31.43 3.86
CA GLY A 192 8.21 -31.69 3.02
C GLY A 192 7.23 -32.71 3.63
N ARG A 193 7.35 -32.97 4.94
CA ARG A 193 6.43 -33.83 5.69
C ARG A 193 5.94 -33.12 6.94
N LEU A 194 4.66 -33.30 7.23
CA LEU A 194 4.07 -32.84 8.48
C LEU A 194 4.52 -33.73 9.64
N PRO A 195 4.55 -33.21 10.89
CA PRO A 195 4.69 -34.07 12.05
C PRO A 195 3.48 -35.02 12.16
N ASP A 196 3.69 -36.18 12.76
CA ASP A 196 2.60 -37.05 13.21
C ASP A 196 2.31 -36.73 14.67
N LEU A 197 1.21 -36.01 14.91
CA LEU A 197 0.83 -35.53 16.24
C LEU A 197 -0.33 -36.33 16.85
N ARG A 198 -0.66 -37.48 16.27
CA ARG A 198 -1.74 -38.34 16.77
C ARG A 198 -1.30 -39.00 18.08
N GLY A 199 -1.96 -38.64 19.18
CA GLY A 199 -1.61 -39.12 20.52
C GLY A 199 -0.51 -38.32 21.22
N GLU A 200 0.02 -37.28 20.57
CA GLU A 200 1.16 -36.51 21.07
C GLU A 200 0.73 -35.24 21.80
N PHE A 201 1.49 -34.84 22.82
CA PHE A 201 1.37 -33.53 23.45
C PHE A 201 2.43 -32.58 22.91
N ILE A 202 2.02 -31.37 22.52
CA ILE A 202 2.94 -30.30 22.14
C ILE A 202 3.41 -29.59 23.40
N ARG A 203 4.73 -29.37 23.51
CA ARG A 203 5.34 -28.56 24.57
C ARG A 203 6.14 -27.40 24.00
N GLY A 204 6.40 -26.40 24.84
CA GLY A 204 7.35 -25.33 24.51
C GLY A 204 8.77 -25.88 24.36
N TRP A 205 9.48 -25.38 23.34
CA TRP A 205 10.91 -25.62 23.18
C TRP A 205 11.69 -24.85 24.26
N ASP A 206 12.72 -25.48 24.83
CA ASP A 206 13.46 -24.93 25.97
C ASP A 206 14.31 -23.71 25.59
N ASP A 207 14.84 -23.69 24.36
CA ASP A 207 15.72 -22.63 23.85
C ASP A 207 16.80 -22.20 24.85
N ASN A 208 17.51 -23.19 25.42
CA ASN A 208 18.58 -23.02 26.39
C ASN A 208 18.16 -22.41 27.74
N ARG A 209 16.88 -22.45 28.12
CA ARG A 209 16.40 -22.06 29.45
C ARG A 209 16.87 -23.02 30.56
N GLY A 210 17.19 -24.27 30.22
CA GLY A 210 17.75 -25.27 31.13
C GLY A 210 16.73 -26.23 31.75
N VAL A 211 15.47 -26.24 31.28
CA VAL A 211 14.43 -27.17 31.76
C VAL A 211 14.38 -28.45 30.93
N ASP A 212 14.64 -28.38 29.63
CA ASP A 212 14.68 -29.52 28.70
C ASP A 212 15.92 -29.41 27.79
N SER A 213 17.09 -29.37 28.43
CA SER A 213 18.40 -29.16 27.80
C SER A 213 18.73 -30.23 26.75
N GLY A 214 19.30 -29.82 25.62
CA GLY A 214 19.73 -30.71 24.55
C GLY A 214 18.63 -31.16 23.59
N ARG A 215 17.38 -30.70 23.78
CA ARG A 215 16.26 -31.03 22.90
C ARG A 215 16.15 -30.08 21.71
N GLY A 216 15.98 -30.63 20.50
CA GLY A 216 15.73 -29.87 19.27
C GLY A 216 14.24 -29.62 18.99
N LEU A 217 13.94 -28.59 18.19
CA LEU A 217 12.58 -28.37 17.67
C LEU A 217 12.07 -29.60 16.91
N LEU A 218 10.77 -29.89 17.05
CA LEU A 218 10.08 -31.03 16.42
C LEU A 218 10.63 -32.43 16.79
N SER A 219 11.47 -32.54 17.83
CA SER A 219 11.94 -33.84 18.32
C SER A 219 10.91 -34.54 19.20
N TRP A 220 10.75 -35.84 18.96
CA TRP A 220 9.89 -36.72 19.75
C TRP A 220 10.56 -37.10 21.08
N GLN A 221 9.75 -37.24 22.13
CA GLN A 221 10.18 -37.71 23.44
C GLN A 221 9.08 -38.60 23.99
N GLY A 222 9.44 -39.78 24.50
CA GLY A 222 8.50 -40.69 25.15
C GLY A 222 8.03 -40.17 26.51
N ASP A 223 7.03 -40.85 27.08
CA ASP A 223 6.55 -40.54 28.41
C ASP A 223 7.60 -40.89 29.48
N ALA A 224 7.58 -40.13 30.56
CA ALA A 224 8.42 -40.37 31.72
C ALA A 224 7.66 -39.96 32.99
N ILE A 225 7.95 -40.64 34.09
CA ILE A 225 7.50 -40.26 35.42
C ILE A 225 8.71 -39.91 36.28
N ARG A 226 8.52 -39.03 37.27
CA ARG A 226 9.54 -38.78 38.29
C ARG A 226 9.82 -40.07 39.07
N ASN A 227 11.02 -40.20 39.60
CA ASN A 227 11.42 -41.36 40.39
C ASN A 227 10.41 -41.62 41.52
N ILE A 228 9.97 -42.88 41.65
CA ILE A 228 9.11 -43.34 42.74
C ILE A 228 9.99 -44.14 43.69
N THR A 229 10.05 -43.72 44.95
CA THR A 229 10.85 -44.39 45.97
C THR A 229 9.97 -45.10 46.99
N GLY A 230 10.49 -46.20 47.51
CA GLY A 230 9.90 -46.97 48.60
C GLY A 230 11.02 -47.58 49.43
N THR A 231 10.83 -47.64 50.74
CA THR A 231 11.81 -48.24 51.66
C THR A 231 11.13 -49.24 52.58
N THR A 232 11.88 -50.24 52.97
CA THR A 232 11.51 -51.22 54.00
C THR A 232 12.70 -51.39 54.94
N GLN A 233 12.43 -51.54 56.24
CA GLN A 233 13.47 -51.83 57.21
C GLN A 233 13.83 -53.32 57.12
N MET A 234 15.11 -53.64 56.92
CA MET A 234 15.60 -55.02 57.02
C MET A 234 15.76 -55.41 58.49
N ILE A 235 14.65 -55.70 59.18
CA ILE A 235 14.70 -56.31 60.52
C ILE A 235 14.64 -57.83 60.33
N HIS A 236 15.78 -58.50 60.45
CA HIS A 236 15.85 -59.96 60.56
C HIS A 236 15.43 -60.37 61.99
N ALA A 237 14.14 -60.27 62.30
CA ALA A 237 13.61 -60.90 63.50
C ALA A 237 13.08 -62.29 63.11
N GLN A 238 13.62 -63.36 63.70
CA GLN A 238 12.90 -64.63 63.76
C GLN A 238 11.59 -64.35 64.51
N MET A 239 10.48 -64.27 63.78
CA MET A 239 9.22 -63.82 64.32
C MET A 239 8.53 -64.95 65.09
N GLY A 240 8.97 -65.17 66.32
CA GLY A 240 8.15 -65.84 67.33
C GLY A 240 7.04 -64.88 67.76
N GLY A 241 5.94 -64.83 67.00
CA GLY A 241 4.77 -63.98 67.28
C GLY A 241 4.57 -62.86 66.26
N ALA A 242 3.32 -62.67 65.85
CA ALA A 242 2.92 -61.69 64.84
C ALA A 242 3.19 -60.24 65.29
N PRO A 243 3.81 -59.39 64.46
CA PRO A 243 3.91 -57.97 64.75
C PRO A 243 2.54 -57.34 64.43
N GLN A 244 2.07 -56.48 65.31
CA GLN A 244 0.74 -55.87 65.21
C GLN A 244 0.70 -54.64 64.29
N THR A 245 1.84 -54.20 63.75
CA THR A 245 1.95 -53.00 62.90
C THR A 245 2.76 -53.24 61.62
N PRO A 246 2.31 -52.77 60.43
CA PRO A 246 3.07 -52.88 59.19
C PRO A 246 4.36 -52.04 59.23
N VAL A 247 5.49 -52.59 58.75
CA VAL A 247 6.81 -51.90 58.65
C VAL A 247 7.12 -51.39 57.23
N VAL A 248 6.09 -51.19 56.41
CA VAL A 248 6.20 -50.72 55.02
C VAL A 248 5.56 -49.35 54.85
N SER A 249 6.08 -48.54 53.91
CA SER A 249 5.59 -47.19 53.63
C SER A 249 5.62 -46.86 52.13
N GLY A 250 4.81 -45.89 51.71
CA GLY A 250 4.70 -45.44 50.33
C GLY A 250 4.08 -46.50 49.43
N VAL A 251 4.76 -46.80 48.31
CA VAL A 251 4.32 -47.81 47.33
C VAL A 251 4.62 -49.25 47.76
N MET A 252 5.41 -49.43 48.82
CA MET A 252 5.78 -50.75 49.32
C MET A 252 4.60 -51.41 50.04
N ALA A 253 4.31 -52.66 49.69
CA ALA A 253 3.50 -53.56 50.50
C ALA A 253 4.33 -54.76 50.95
N SER A 254 4.03 -55.26 52.15
CA SER A 254 4.51 -56.56 52.61
C SER A 254 3.37 -57.56 52.61
N SER A 255 3.65 -58.76 52.12
CA SER A 255 2.71 -59.89 52.19
C SER A 255 3.44 -61.13 52.71
N ARG A 256 2.68 -62.01 53.38
CA ARG A 256 3.18 -63.31 53.83
C ARG A 256 2.99 -64.31 52.71
N TYR A 257 4.02 -65.11 52.46
CA TYR A 257 3.95 -66.23 51.54
C TYR A 257 4.40 -67.49 52.26
N ALA A 258 3.52 -68.49 52.27
CA ALA A 258 3.82 -69.79 52.86
C ALA A 258 4.50 -70.68 51.83
N THR A 259 5.64 -71.26 52.20
CA THR A 259 6.34 -72.25 51.37
C THR A 259 6.69 -73.47 52.21
N ALA A 260 6.65 -74.64 51.59
CA ALA A 260 7.19 -75.85 52.20
C ALA A 260 8.73 -75.72 52.22
N ASP A 261 9.34 -75.89 53.39
CA ASP A 261 10.79 -75.99 53.62
C ASP A 261 11.67 -74.75 53.34
N THR A 262 11.47 -73.65 54.09
CA THR A 262 12.54 -72.64 54.21
C THR A 262 13.46 -72.99 55.39
N ARG A 263 14.76 -73.16 55.13
CA ARG A 263 15.77 -73.37 56.17
C ARG A 263 16.54 -72.08 56.45
N SER A 264 16.57 -71.65 57.70
CA SER A 264 17.48 -70.61 58.17
C SER A 264 18.92 -71.11 58.10
N ALA A 265 19.88 -70.19 57.89
CA ALA A 265 21.31 -70.48 57.89
C ALA A 265 21.80 -71.17 59.19
N ASN A 266 21.05 -71.04 60.29
CA ASN A 266 21.35 -71.64 61.59
C ASN A 266 20.61 -72.96 61.85
N SER A 267 20.14 -73.67 60.82
CA SER A 267 19.46 -74.97 60.92
C SER A 267 18.05 -74.95 61.54
N GLY A 268 17.44 -73.76 61.72
CA GLY A 268 16.03 -73.62 62.09
C GLY A 268 15.11 -73.65 60.86
N GLY A 269 13.93 -74.26 60.97
CA GLY A 269 12.90 -74.25 59.91
C GLY A 269 11.93 -73.07 60.04
N SER A 270 11.53 -72.47 58.93
CA SER A 270 10.42 -71.52 58.83
C SER A 270 9.55 -71.88 57.62
N THR A 271 8.23 -71.86 57.77
CA THR A 271 7.28 -72.01 56.66
C THR A 271 6.82 -70.67 56.10
N ASP A 272 7.15 -69.56 56.77
CA ASP A 272 6.67 -68.22 56.45
C ASP A 272 7.82 -67.34 55.93
N LEU A 273 7.65 -66.82 54.71
CA LEU A 273 8.50 -65.80 54.10
C LEU A 273 7.74 -64.47 54.00
N THR A 274 8.48 -63.36 54.13
CA THR A 274 7.96 -62.02 53.84
C THR A 274 8.42 -61.59 52.45
N TYR A 275 7.47 -61.24 51.59
CA TYR A 275 7.73 -60.63 50.29
C TYR A 275 7.40 -59.15 50.34
N PHE A 276 8.17 -58.37 49.59
CA PHE A 276 7.91 -56.97 49.36
C PHE A 276 7.50 -56.77 47.90
N ASP A 277 6.42 -56.04 47.69
CA ASP A 277 5.95 -55.67 46.36
C ASP A 277 5.81 -54.14 46.25
N ILE A 278 5.99 -53.63 45.04
CA ILE A 278 5.79 -52.23 44.71
C ILE A 278 4.46 -52.12 43.97
N ASP A 279 3.50 -51.45 44.60
CA ASP A 279 2.26 -51.10 43.91
C ASP A 279 2.00 -49.60 44.02
N ALA A 280 2.24 -48.93 42.88
CA ALA A 280 2.10 -47.49 42.71
C ALA A 280 0.65 -47.02 42.81
N SER A 281 -0.34 -47.91 42.61
CA SER A 281 -1.76 -47.56 42.66
C SER A 281 -2.21 -47.08 44.04
N ARG A 282 -1.43 -47.40 45.09
CA ARG A 282 -1.65 -46.92 46.46
C ARG A 282 -1.44 -45.42 46.65
N GLN A 283 -0.74 -44.76 45.74
CA GLN A 283 -0.39 -43.34 45.84
C GLN A 283 -0.83 -42.54 44.63
N VAL A 284 -0.87 -43.15 43.44
CA VAL A 284 -1.21 -42.48 42.19
C VAL A 284 -2.07 -43.37 41.30
N PRO A 285 -2.99 -42.83 40.49
CA PRO A 285 -3.70 -43.61 39.47
C PRO A 285 -2.71 -44.24 38.48
N THR A 286 -2.94 -45.49 38.09
CA THR A 286 -2.08 -46.23 37.15
C THR A 286 -2.84 -46.59 35.87
N ALA A 287 -2.10 -46.61 34.75
CA ALA A 287 -2.55 -47.04 33.43
C ALA A 287 -1.33 -47.56 32.63
N ASN A 288 -1.55 -48.13 31.44
CA ASN A 288 -0.45 -48.57 30.56
C ASN A 288 0.43 -47.41 30.04
N GLU A 289 -0.05 -46.18 30.07
CA GLU A 289 0.61 -44.96 29.60
C GLU A 289 0.54 -43.88 30.69
N ASN A 290 1.64 -43.16 30.93
CA ASN A 290 1.59 -41.99 31.82
C ASN A 290 1.04 -40.77 31.08
N ARG A 291 -0.20 -40.37 31.40
CA ARG A 291 -0.83 -39.20 30.78
C ARG A 291 -1.67 -38.38 31.76
N PRO A 292 -1.71 -37.05 31.59
CA PRO A 292 -2.74 -36.25 32.24
C PRO A 292 -4.11 -36.53 31.62
N ARG A 293 -5.17 -36.09 32.31
CA ARG A 293 -6.51 -36.04 31.71
C ARG A 293 -6.47 -35.16 30.47
N ASN A 294 -7.03 -35.64 29.36
CA ASN A 294 -7.00 -34.95 28.07
C ASN A 294 -8.28 -35.23 27.26
N VAL A 295 -8.50 -34.42 26.21
CA VAL A 295 -9.54 -34.60 25.20
C VAL A 295 -8.87 -34.62 23.84
N ALA A 296 -9.20 -35.60 23.01
CA ALA A 296 -8.59 -35.77 21.70
C ALA A 296 -9.19 -34.82 20.66
N PHE A 297 -8.33 -33.99 20.07
CA PHE A 297 -8.62 -33.15 18.90
C PHE A 297 -7.66 -33.58 17.77
N ASN A 298 -8.04 -33.35 16.52
CA ASN A 298 -7.07 -33.39 15.44
C ASN A 298 -6.13 -32.19 15.54
N TYR A 299 -4.87 -32.36 15.18
CA TYR A 299 -4.00 -31.22 14.88
C TYR A 299 -4.01 -30.96 13.37
N ILE A 300 -4.28 -29.71 12.99
CA ILE A 300 -4.26 -29.27 11.59
C ILE A 300 -3.32 -28.09 11.40
N VAL A 301 -2.81 -27.90 10.18
CA VAL A 301 -2.01 -26.74 9.78
C VAL A 301 -2.62 -26.09 8.55
N LYS A 302 -2.59 -24.75 8.50
CA LYS A 302 -2.94 -24.00 7.28
C LYS A 302 -1.94 -24.35 6.17
N ALA A 303 -2.41 -24.55 4.95
CA ALA A 303 -1.59 -24.98 3.82
C ALA A 303 -0.85 -23.82 3.13
N ALA A 304 -1.45 -22.62 3.07
CA ALA A 304 -0.89 -21.44 2.39
C ALA A 304 -1.40 -20.13 3.01
#